data_AF-A0A0B3AT41-F1
#
_entry.id   AF-A0A0B3AT41-F1
#
_cell.length_a   1.000
_cell.length_b   1.000
_cell.length_c   1.000
_cell.angle_alpha   90.00
_cell.angle_beta   90.00
_cell.angle_gamma   90.00
#
_symmetry.space_group_name_H-M   'P 1'
#
loop_
_entity.id
_entity.type
_entity.pdbx_description
1 polymer ?
#
loop_
_entity_poly.entity_id
_entity_poly.type
_entity_poly.pdbx_seq_one_letter_code
_entity_poly.pdbx_strand_id
1 'polypeptide(L)' 'FGMLSVKARSIDSSENPEKVFRQEAEKLKEKFAVLQIIPLKPFEKDHALILCRLKK' A
#
# COMPACT_ATOMS: atom_id res chain seq x y z
N PHE A 1 -0.50 10.94 -11.59
CA PHE A 1 -0.28 9.64 -10.92
C PHE A 1 0.21 9.91 -9.51
N GLY A 2 -0.03 9.01 -8.58
CA GLY A 2 0.42 9.12 -7.19
C GLY A 2 1.11 7.84 -6.75
N MET A 3 2.09 7.98 -5.87
CA MET A 3 2.80 6.87 -5.24
C MET A 3 2.69 7.03 -3.73
N LEU A 4 2.26 5.99 -3.03
CA LEU A 4 2.17 5.95 -1.57
C LEU A 4 3.06 4.85 -1.02
N SER A 5 4.01 5.20 -0.17
CA SER A 5 4.78 4.22 0.59
C SER A 5 4.00 3.82 1.85
N VAL A 6 3.75 2.53 2.02
CA VAL A 6 3.03 1.96 3.15
C VAL A 6 4.02 1.19 4.01
N LYS A 7 4.19 1.64 5.26
CA LYS A 7 4.96 0.97 6.31
C LYS A 7 4.00 0.19 7.20
N ALA A 8 3.87 -1.12 7.01
CA ALA A 8 2.83 -1.91 7.69
C ALA A 8 2.92 -1.81 9.22
N ARG A 9 4.14 -1.92 9.77
CA ARG A 9 4.37 -1.90 11.23
C ARG A 9 4.05 -0.58 11.92
N SER A 10 3.93 0.51 11.17
CA SER A 10 3.50 1.82 11.70
C SER A 10 1.98 2.00 11.66
N ILE A 11 1.27 1.10 10.98
CA ILE A 11 -0.20 1.09 10.91
C ILE A 11 -0.73 0.05 11.89
N ASP A 12 -0.22 -1.18 11.80
CA ASP A 12 -0.51 -2.27 12.72
C ASP A 12 0.74 -3.15 12.86
N SER A 13 1.23 -3.27 14.09
CA SER A 13 2.45 -4.03 14.39
C SER A 13 2.19 -5.54 14.57
N SER A 14 0.95 -5.95 14.83
CA SER A 14 0.56 -7.33 15.13
C SER A 14 0.03 -8.07 13.91
N GLU A 15 -0.54 -7.34 12.94
CA GLU A 15 -1.16 -7.91 11.75
C GLU A 15 -0.14 -8.32 10.66
N ASN A 16 -0.56 -9.20 9.75
CA ASN A 16 0.22 -9.58 8.59
C ASN A 16 0.42 -8.37 7.63
N PRO A 17 1.67 -8.02 7.25
CA PRO A 17 1.95 -6.89 6.37
C PRO A 17 1.21 -6.91 5.04
N GLU A 18 1.06 -8.07 4.41
CA GLU A 18 0.31 -8.18 3.14
C GLU A 18 -1.17 -7.83 3.29
N LYS A 19 -1.76 -8.17 4.44
CA LYS A 19 -3.14 -7.82 4.76
C LYS A 19 -3.27 -6.32 4.97
N VAL A 20 -2.31 -5.70 5.67
CA VAL A 20 -2.25 -4.24 5.84
C VAL A 20 -2.15 -3.54 4.47
N PHE A 21 -1.26 -3.99 3.58
CA PHE A 21 -1.13 -3.39 2.24
C PHE A 21 -2.43 -3.44 1.44
N ARG A 22 -3.14 -4.58 1.49
CA ARG A 22 -4.44 -4.72 0.82
C ARG A 22 -5.49 -3.80 1.43
N GLN A 23 -5.57 -3.72 2.75
CA GLN A 23 -6.50 -2.83 3.44
C GLN A 23 -6.28 -1.35 3.07
N GLU A 24 -5.02 -0.88 3.06
CA GLU A 24 -4.70 0.48 2.66
C GLU A 24 -5.00 0.73 1.17
N ALA A 25 -4.76 -0.27 0.31
CA ALA A 25 -5.14 -0.18 -1.09
C ALA A 25 -6.67 -0.10 -1.27
N GLU A 26 -7.46 -0.87 -0.49
CA GLU A 26 -8.93 -0.77 -0.53
C GLU A 26 -9.41 0.62 -0.12
N LYS A 27 -8.83 1.23 0.94
CA LYS A 27 -9.16 2.62 1.32
C LYS A 27 -8.88 3.61 0.19
N LEU A 28 -7.76 3.45 -0.52
CA LEU A 28 -7.42 4.30 -1.68
C LEU A 28 -8.40 4.14 -2.84
N LYS A 29 -9.04 2.99 -2.99
CA LYS A 29 -9.97 2.74 -4.10
C LYS A 29 -11.20 3.65 -4.11
N GLU A 30 -11.54 4.30 -3.00
CA GLU A 30 -12.65 5.27 -2.96
C GLU A 30 -12.42 6.43 -3.93
N LYS A 31 -11.19 6.95 -4.00
CA LYS A 31 -10.84 8.15 -4.80
C LYS A 31 -9.84 7.88 -5.92
N PHE A 32 -9.11 6.76 -5.85
CA PHE A 32 -8.04 6.44 -6.78
C PHE A 32 -8.25 5.08 -7.44
N ALA A 33 -7.84 4.93 -8.69
CA ALA A 33 -7.60 3.64 -9.30
C ALA A 33 -6.22 3.15 -8.83
N VAL A 34 -6.20 2.08 -8.03
CA VAL A 34 -4.96 1.40 -7.64
C VAL A 34 -4.47 0.60 -8.83
N LEU A 35 -3.27 0.92 -9.31
CA LEU A 35 -2.68 0.30 -10.49
C LEU A 35 -1.79 -0.88 -10.10
N GLN A 36 -0.96 -0.70 -9.07
CA GLN A 36 -0.02 -1.72 -8.61
C GLN A 36 0.25 -1.56 -7.10
N ILE A 37 0.54 -2.68 -6.43
CA ILE A 37 1.11 -2.73 -5.09
C ILE A 37 2.44 -3.48 -5.24
N ILE A 38 3.54 -2.81 -4.91
CA ILE A 38 4.89 -3.31 -5.12
C ILE A 38 5.53 -3.53 -3.75
N PRO A 39 5.68 -4.78 -3.28
CA PRO A 39 6.47 -5.07 -2.09
C PRO A 39 7.92 -4.60 -2.28
N LEU A 40 8.51 -3.98 -1.27
CA LEU A 40 9.89 -3.44 -1.38
C LEU A 40 10.97 -4.43 -0.91
N LYS A 41 10.61 -5.70 -0.67
CA LYS A 41 11.57 -6.77 -0.34
C LYS A 41 12.46 -7.05 -1.57
N PRO A 42 13.79 -7.22 -1.41
CA PRO A 42 14.56 -7.39 -0.16
C PRO A 42 15.05 -6.11 0.52
N PHE A 43 14.83 -4.93 -0.06
CA PHE A 43 15.43 -3.68 0.41
C PHE A 43 14.78 -3.17 1.70
N GLU A 44 13.45 -3.16 1.76
CA GLU A 44 12.69 -2.73 2.94
C GLU A 44 11.74 -3.84 3.38
N LYS A 45 11.87 -4.25 4.65
CA LYS A 45 11.01 -5.27 5.25
C LYS A 45 9.67 -4.65 5.64
N ASP A 46 8.58 -5.36 5.39
CA ASP A 46 7.21 -4.98 5.76
C ASP A 46 6.77 -3.60 5.19
N HIS A 47 7.35 -3.23 4.04
CA HIS A 47 6.96 -2.05 3.26
C HIS A 47 6.48 -2.44 1.87
N ALA A 48 5.53 -1.67 1.35
CA ALA A 48 5.08 -1.73 -0.03
C ALA A 48 4.82 -0.34 -0.58
N LEU A 49 5.00 -0.17 -1.89
CA LEU A 49 4.66 1.04 -2.59
C LEU A 49 3.38 0.81 -3.43
N ILE A 50 2.39 1.68 -3.25
CA ILE A 50 1.14 1.65 -4.00
C ILE A 50 1.19 2.71 -5.08
N LEU A 51 1.11 2.29 -6.34
CA LEU A 51 0.97 3.18 -7.49
C LEU A 51 -0.53 3.35 -7.80
N CYS A 52 -0.99 4.60 -7.88
CA CYS A 52 -2.38 4.91 -8.13
C CYS A 52 -2.58 6.10 -9.08
N ARG A 53 -3.81 6.26 -9.57
CA ARG A 53 -4.25 7.39 -10.40
C ARG A 53 -5.58 7.90 -9.87
N LEU A 54 -5.74 9.22 -9.75
CA LEU A 54 -7.02 9.81 -9.33
C LEU A 54 -8.14 9.37 -10.30
N LYS A 55 -9.27 8.92 -9.75
CA LYS A 55 -10.47 8.66 -10.53
C LYS A 55 -11.04 10.01 -10.99
N LYS A 56 -11.38 10.11 -12.28
CA LYS A 56 -12.14 11.25 -12.79
C LYS A 56 -13.59 11.12 -12.38
#